data_AF-A0A4Q3S8Z0-F1
#
_entry.id   AF-A0A4Q3S8Z0-F1
#
_cell.length_a   1.000
_cell.length_b   1.000
_cell.length_c   1.000
_cell.angle_alpha   90.00
_cell.angle_beta   90.00
_cell.angle_gamma   90.00
#
_symmetry.space_group_name_H-M   'P 1'
#
loop_
_entity.id
_entity.type
_entity.pdbx_description
1 polymer ?
#
loop_
_entity_poly.entity_id
_entity_poly.type
_entity_poly.pdbx_seq_one_letter_code
_entity_poly.pdbx_strand_id
1 'polypeptide(L)'
;MKVWRLLSVAAVLMCTAAAAEPEYWGDSDFQREYPQSVADCAKYRKVEPPAADRPTAGQLAALKTCDSSDAYYGITGEGDAVKARHCAYAEMARGENDGPAGAGVLMMLYANGRGVKPNLAYAIRMACTVGGAPFEVSGRISALEGRMKGEEADSAFDYCDDVTSGYGLSQCAVIGSRRQDHERAERIAPIAQAWTPQQRAAWDRVIATEAAYVEAMTNGEVDLSGTMRGVFAQEAANRVKDSNLGLLEGLSQKAFDRAAPGRLQQHDAALNAAWKKVTAHDFENFGTVTKDGVRGAQRAWIKHRDAWTAFAALAYPGMADTIADMMTLERTNGLLCLIGDDSCVAEPDEDDPEG
;
A
#
# COMPACT_ATOMS: atom_id res chain seq x y z
N MET A 1 -53.62 34.97 37.04
CA MET A 1 -52.85 34.36 38.16
C MET A 1 -52.57 32.90 37.86
N LYS A 2 -51.33 32.57 37.44
CA LYS A 2 -50.52 31.44 37.92
C LYS A 2 -49.25 31.39 37.07
N VAL A 3 -48.15 31.62 37.77
CA VAL A 3 -46.75 31.64 37.33
C VAL A 3 -46.19 30.22 37.45
N TRP A 4 -45.27 29.81 36.56
CA TRP A 4 -44.14 28.86 36.72
C TRP A 4 -43.87 28.13 35.40
N ARG A 5 -42.64 27.80 34.95
CA ARG A 5 -41.26 28.02 35.41
C ARG A 5 -40.38 27.75 34.19
N LEU A 6 -39.43 28.63 33.88
CA LEU A 6 -38.34 28.37 32.94
C LEU A 6 -37.35 27.40 33.61
N LEU A 7 -37.11 26.26 32.97
CA LEU A 7 -36.02 25.34 33.32
C LEU A 7 -34.89 25.57 32.32
N SER A 8 -33.86 26.29 32.76
CA SER A 8 -32.57 26.41 32.08
C SER A 8 -31.81 25.10 32.25
N VAL A 9 -31.59 24.35 31.16
CA VAL A 9 -30.65 23.23 31.13
C VAL A 9 -29.27 23.80 30.82
N ALA A 10 -28.41 23.87 31.82
CA ALA A 10 -26.99 24.13 31.63
C ALA A 10 -26.34 22.85 31.07
N ALA A 11 -25.91 22.89 29.81
CA ALA A 11 -25.09 21.85 29.22
C ALA A 11 -23.66 21.97 29.77
N VAL A 12 -23.28 21.05 30.65
CA VAL A 12 -21.89 20.87 31.08
C VAL A 12 -21.15 20.17 29.94
N LEU A 13 -20.35 20.93 29.19
CA LEU A 13 -19.33 20.38 28.29
C LEU A 13 -18.26 19.69 29.14
N MET A 14 -18.30 18.37 29.22
CA MET A 14 -17.16 17.57 29.68
C MET A 14 -16.16 17.48 28.52
N CYS A 15 -15.20 18.40 28.46
CA CYS A 15 -13.98 18.18 27.70
C CYS A 15 -13.13 17.14 28.44
N THR A 16 -13.29 15.86 28.11
CA THR A 16 -12.28 14.87 28.45
C THR A 16 -11.08 15.10 27.52
N ALA A 17 -10.04 15.76 28.02
CA ALA A 17 -8.75 15.75 27.37
C ALA A 17 -8.28 14.29 27.30
N ALA A 18 -8.23 13.72 26.10
CA ALA A 18 -7.54 12.46 25.88
C ALA A 18 -6.09 12.67 26.34
N ALA A 19 -5.64 11.94 27.36
CA ALA A 19 -4.24 11.95 27.74
C ALA A 19 -3.44 11.43 26.54
N ALA A 20 -2.47 12.20 26.07
CA ALA A 20 -1.54 11.72 25.06
C ALA A 20 -0.86 10.45 25.59
N GLU A 21 -0.87 9.37 24.82
CA GLU A 21 -0.12 8.17 25.19
C GLU A 21 1.37 8.54 25.33
N PRO A 22 2.08 7.96 26.32
CA PRO A 22 3.49 8.21 26.48
C PRO A 22 4.23 7.79 25.20
N GLU A 23 5.05 8.71 24.69
CA GLU A 23 5.90 8.48 23.52
C GLU A 23 6.74 7.19 23.72
N TYR A 24 6.77 6.31 22.73
CA TYR A 24 7.60 5.10 22.75
C TYR A 24 9.09 5.47 22.67
N TRP A 25 9.92 4.87 23.52
CA TRP A 25 11.35 5.19 23.62
C TRP A 25 12.27 3.96 23.56
N GLY A 26 11.79 2.84 23.00
CA GLY A 26 12.57 1.60 22.97
C GLY A 26 12.87 1.06 24.37
N ASP A 27 11.99 1.26 25.34
CA ASP A 27 12.13 0.82 26.73
C ASP A 27 10.95 -0.03 27.22
N SER A 28 10.16 -0.55 26.27
CA SER A 28 9.09 -1.52 26.55
C SER A 28 9.62 -2.79 27.21
N ASP A 29 8.75 -3.52 27.92
CA ASP A 29 9.15 -4.77 28.57
C ASP A 29 9.74 -5.77 27.57
N PHE A 30 9.24 -5.81 26.33
CA PHE A 30 9.79 -6.63 25.25
C PHE A 30 11.16 -6.14 24.77
N GLN A 31 11.39 -4.82 24.71
CA GLN A 31 12.68 -4.28 24.29
C GLN A 31 13.80 -4.54 25.31
N ARG A 32 13.48 -4.82 26.57
CA ARG A 32 14.48 -5.14 27.61
C ARG A 32 15.27 -6.42 27.35
N GLU A 33 14.80 -7.28 26.45
CA GLU A 33 15.57 -8.43 25.94
C GLU A 33 16.78 -8.00 25.10
N TYR A 34 16.82 -6.74 24.66
CA TYR A 34 17.90 -6.12 23.88
C TYR A 34 18.55 -4.98 24.70
N PRO A 35 19.30 -5.30 25.78
CA PRO A 35 19.78 -4.31 26.73
C PRO A 35 20.72 -3.26 26.11
N GLN A 36 21.46 -3.63 25.06
CA GLN A 36 22.30 -2.68 24.32
C GLN A 36 21.44 -1.62 23.62
N SER A 37 20.41 -2.04 22.89
CA SER A 37 19.45 -1.15 22.23
C SER A 37 18.78 -0.20 23.23
N VAL A 38 18.37 -0.69 24.41
CA VAL A 38 17.81 0.15 25.48
C VAL A 38 18.84 1.18 25.98
N ALA A 39 20.08 0.76 26.19
CA ALA A 39 21.15 1.66 26.63
C ALA A 39 21.46 2.74 25.58
N ASP A 40 21.45 2.38 24.30
CA ASP A 40 21.66 3.33 23.21
C ASP A 40 20.50 4.31 23.11
N CYS A 41 19.25 3.86 23.21
CA CYS A 41 18.10 4.77 23.27
C CYS A 41 18.19 5.75 24.43
N ALA A 42 18.62 5.29 25.62
CA ALA A 42 18.85 6.18 26.76
C ALA A 42 19.97 7.21 26.50
N LYS A 43 21.06 6.79 25.85
CA LYS A 43 22.22 7.63 25.46
C LYS A 43 21.82 8.74 24.48
N TYR A 44 21.00 8.44 23.47
CA TYR A 44 20.65 9.39 22.41
C TYR A 44 19.34 10.18 22.67
N ARG A 45 18.62 9.88 23.76
CA ARG A 45 17.31 10.50 24.12
C ARG A 45 17.29 12.03 24.17
N LYS A 46 18.43 12.69 24.37
CA LYS A 46 18.54 14.16 24.46
C LYS A 46 19.19 14.80 23.23
N VAL A 47 19.53 14.02 22.21
CA VAL A 47 20.06 14.56 20.96
C VAL A 47 18.96 15.35 20.27
N GLU A 48 19.30 16.51 19.74
CA GLU A 48 18.34 17.35 19.02
C GLU A 48 18.87 17.64 17.62
N PRO A 49 17.98 17.84 16.64
CA PRO A 49 18.40 18.27 15.32
C PRO A 49 18.84 19.74 15.38
N PRO A 50 19.65 20.22 14.41
CA PRO A 50 19.90 21.65 14.25
C PRO A 50 18.59 22.45 14.23
N ALA A 51 18.54 23.57 14.95
CA ALA A 51 17.32 24.38 15.02
C ALA A 51 16.82 24.87 13.65
N ALA A 52 17.76 25.10 12.71
CA ALA A 52 17.46 25.50 11.33
C ALA A 52 16.75 24.40 10.52
N ASP A 53 16.81 23.15 10.96
CA ASP A 53 16.14 22.05 10.27
C ASP A 53 14.67 21.92 10.65
N ARG A 54 14.26 22.53 11.76
CA ARG A 54 12.89 22.46 12.26
C ARG A 54 12.00 23.46 11.53
N PRO A 55 10.78 23.07 11.14
CA PRO A 55 9.81 24.03 10.62
C PRO A 55 9.38 25.01 11.72
N THR A 56 9.09 26.24 11.31
CA THR A 56 8.43 27.23 12.17
C THR A 56 6.99 26.80 12.47
N ALA A 57 6.39 27.36 13.53
CA ALA A 57 4.99 27.09 13.88
C ALA A 57 4.01 27.41 12.73
N GLY A 58 4.29 28.47 11.95
CA GLY A 58 3.49 28.81 10.76
C GLY A 58 3.61 27.77 9.65
N GLN A 59 4.80 27.23 9.42
CA GLN A 59 5.02 26.14 8.45
C GLN A 59 4.33 24.86 8.88
N LEU A 60 4.43 24.47 10.16
CA LEU A 60 3.73 23.29 10.68
C LEU A 60 2.21 23.38 10.47
N ALA A 61 1.62 24.55 10.73
CA ALA A 61 0.18 24.77 10.54
C ALA A 61 -0.28 24.58 9.08
N ALA A 62 0.61 24.80 8.11
CA ALA A 62 0.34 24.62 6.69
C ALA A 62 0.53 23.17 6.18
N LEU A 63 1.11 22.28 6.99
CA LEU A 63 1.51 20.91 6.59
C LEU A 63 0.59 19.81 7.16
N LYS A 64 -0.66 20.16 7.49
CA LYS A 64 -1.60 19.23 8.15
C LYS A 64 -1.94 17.97 7.35
N THR A 65 -1.83 18.02 6.03
CA THR A 65 -2.13 16.90 5.12
C THR A 65 -0.89 16.43 4.37
N CYS A 66 0.30 16.82 4.83
CA CYS A 66 1.52 16.38 4.17
C CYS A 66 1.88 14.96 4.61
N ASP A 67 2.26 14.14 3.63
CA ASP A 67 2.80 12.79 3.77
C ASP A 67 4.32 12.86 3.54
N SER A 68 5.10 12.53 4.57
CA SER A 68 6.56 12.56 4.50
C SER A 68 7.13 11.40 3.70
N SER A 69 6.48 10.25 3.69
CA SER A 69 6.88 9.08 2.90
C SER A 69 6.77 9.39 1.40
N ASP A 70 5.68 10.02 0.96
CA ASP A 70 5.50 10.46 -0.43
C ASP A 70 6.63 11.38 -0.88
N ALA A 71 6.93 12.38 -0.06
CA ALA A 71 7.98 13.35 -0.37
C ALA A 71 9.38 12.72 -0.30
N TYR A 72 9.62 11.74 0.57
CA TYR A 72 10.91 11.06 0.71
C TYR A 72 11.18 10.08 -0.45
N TYR A 73 10.22 9.20 -0.72
CA TYR A 73 10.32 8.16 -1.74
C TYR A 73 10.00 8.66 -3.15
N GLY A 74 9.48 9.88 -3.29
CA GLY A 74 9.08 10.43 -4.58
C GLY A 74 7.88 9.71 -5.19
N ILE A 75 6.91 9.34 -4.35
CA ILE A 75 5.75 8.54 -4.78
C ILE A 75 4.86 9.33 -5.75
N THR A 76 4.74 10.65 -5.56
CA THR A 76 3.86 11.50 -6.39
C THR A 76 4.65 12.47 -7.28
N GLY A 77 5.91 12.16 -7.58
CA GLY A 77 6.82 13.01 -8.37
C GLY A 77 8.24 13.00 -7.81
N GLU A 78 9.08 13.95 -8.23
CA GLU A 78 10.46 14.04 -7.73
C GLU A 78 10.50 14.16 -6.19
N GLY A 79 11.29 13.29 -5.55
CA GLY A 79 11.46 13.33 -4.10
C GLY A 79 12.04 14.68 -3.64
N ASP A 80 11.46 15.22 -2.58
CA ASP A 80 11.85 16.50 -1.97
C ASP A 80 12.20 16.28 -0.50
N ALA A 81 13.50 16.16 -0.23
CA ALA A 81 14.02 15.88 1.10
C ALA A 81 13.70 16.98 2.13
N VAL A 82 13.61 18.25 1.71
CA VAL A 82 13.29 19.36 2.63
C VAL A 82 11.81 19.35 2.98
N LYS A 83 10.95 19.12 1.98
CA LYS A 83 9.52 18.91 2.20
C LYS A 83 9.30 17.69 3.07
N ALA A 84 9.89 16.54 2.74
CA ALA A 84 9.79 15.30 3.52
C ALA A 84 10.14 15.54 4.99
N ARG A 85 11.24 16.24 5.26
CA ARG A 85 11.66 16.61 6.62
C ARG A 85 10.60 17.44 7.35
N HIS A 86 10.07 18.49 6.73
CA HIS A 86 9.07 19.34 7.37
C HIS A 86 7.75 18.61 7.59
N CYS A 87 7.35 17.75 6.66
CA CYS A 87 6.16 16.92 6.77
C CYS A 87 6.31 15.89 7.88
N ALA A 88 7.50 15.29 8.00
CA ALA A 88 7.82 14.36 9.06
C ALA A 88 7.70 15.03 10.45
N TYR A 89 8.21 16.24 10.64
CA TYR A 89 7.98 16.99 11.88
C TYR A 89 6.49 17.30 12.14
N ALA A 90 5.71 17.53 11.09
CA ALA A 90 4.27 17.76 11.23
C ALA A 90 3.52 16.48 11.64
N GLU A 91 3.90 15.32 11.09
CA GLU A 91 3.40 13.99 11.48
C GLU A 91 3.77 13.67 12.92
N MET A 92 5.02 13.88 13.33
CA MET A 92 5.44 13.69 14.73
C MET A 92 4.61 14.55 15.69
N ALA A 93 4.32 15.81 15.32
CA ALA A 93 3.49 16.70 16.12
C ALA A 93 2.02 16.24 16.22
N ARG A 94 1.56 15.39 15.30
CA ARG A 94 0.25 14.72 15.33
C ARG A 94 0.28 13.36 16.06
N GLY A 95 1.47 12.87 16.44
CA GLY A 95 1.66 11.53 17.02
C GLY A 95 1.77 10.41 15.97
N GLU A 96 1.93 10.76 14.70
CA GLU A 96 2.09 9.81 13.58
C GLU A 96 3.58 9.43 13.44
N ASN A 97 4.07 8.65 14.40
CA ASN A 97 5.50 8.27 14.49
C ASN A 97 5.81 6.85 14.02
N ASP A 98 4.78 6.07 13.66
CA ASP A 98 4.93 4.65 13.34
C ASP A 98 5.30 4.43 11.88
N GLY A 99 6.16 3.44 11.64
CA GLY A 99 6.56 3.03 10.30
C GLY A 99 7.47 4.01 9.55
N PRO A 100 7.46 3.96 8.20
CA PRO A 100 8.29 4.79 7.33
C PRO A 100 7.71 6.21 7.12
N ALA A 101 7.13 6.81 8.16
CA ALA A 101 6.61 8.18 8.22
C ALA A 101 7.12 8.88 9.49
N GLY A 102 6.96 10.19 9.61
CA GLY A 102 7.33 10.95 10.80
C GLY A 102 8.77 10.69 11.24
N ALA A 103 8.93 10.11 12.43
CA ALA A 103 10.22 9.72 12.95
C ALA A 103 11.01 8.79 11.99
N GLY A 104 10.35 7.90 11.26
CA GLY A 104 10.99 6.97 10.31
C GLY A 104 11.65 7.71 9.15
N VAL A 105 10.97 8.72 8.60
CA VAL A 105 11.53 9.57 7.54
C VAL A 105 12.64 10.47 8.07
N LEU A 106 12.50 11.06 9.27
CA LEU A 106 13.59 11.82 9.86
C LEU A 106 14.83 10.96 10.10
N MET A 107 14.66 9.74 10.60
CA MET A 107 15.74 8.78 10.75
C MET A 107 16.50 8.59 9.44
N MET A 108 15.80 8.25 8.36
CA MET A 108 16.42 8.03 7.05
C MET A 108 17.10 9.30 6.50
N LEU A 109 16.45 10.45 6.59
CA LEU A 109 17.01 11.73 6.12
C LEU A 109 18.32 12.07 6.84
N TYR A 110 18.36 11.95 8.16
CA TYR A 110 19.56 12.25 8.95
C TYR A 110 20.64 11.17 8.86
N ALA A 111 20.27 9.92 8.62
CA ALA A 111 21.22 8.85 8.32
C ALA A 111 21.92 9.07 6.97
N ASN A 112 21.14 9.44 5.94
CA ASN A 112 21.61 9.57 4.57
C ASN A 112 22.14 10.97 4.21
N GLY A 113 21.88 12.00 5.03
CA GLY A 113 22.23 13.38 4.69
C GLY A 113 21.44 13.97 3.53
N ARG A 114 20.25 13.46 3.24
CA ARG A 114 19.41 13.97 2.15
C ARG A 114 18.67 15.22 2.65
N GLY A 115 18.96 16.39 2.09
CA GLY A 115 18.34 17.65 2.51
C GLY A 115 18.75 18.17 3.89
N VAL A 116 19.68 17.49 4.57
CA VAL A 116 20.25 17.84 5.88
C VAL A 116 21.73 17.48 5.92
N LYS A 117 22.49 18.08 6.85
CA LYS A 117 23.80 17.52 7.20
C LYS A 117 23.58 16.15 7.88
N PRO A 118 24.31 15.08 7.51
CA PRO A 118 24.24 13.81 8.21
C PRO A 118 24.38 13.98 9.72
N ASN A 119 23.51 13.31 10.48
CA ASN A 119 23.52 13.31 11.94
C ASN A 119 23.02 11.96 12.47
N LEU A 120 23.91 10.97 12.47
CA LEU A 120 23.60 9.60 12.88
C LEU A 120 23.13 9.51 14.35
N ALA A 121 23.63 10.38 15.24
CA ALA A 121 23.16 10.42 16.63
C ALA A 121 21.67 10.82 16.71
N TYR A 122 21.22 11.75 15.87
CA TYR A 122 19.80 12.10 15.79
C TYR A 122 18.99 11.04 15.03
N ALA A 123 19.56 10.40 14.02
CA ALA A 123 18.92 9.25 13.37
C ALA A 123 18.65 8.11 14.36
N ILE A 124 19.60 7.78 15.25
CA ILE A 124 19.41 6.76 16.30
C ILE A 124 18.31 7.18 17.27
N ARG A 125 18.26 8.46 17.66
CA ARG A 125 17.14 8.96 18.48
C ARG A 125 15.80 8.68 17.79
N MET A 126 15.69 8.98 16.50
CA MET A 126 14.45 8.74 15.75
C MET A 126 14.15 7.24 15.64
N ALA A 127 15.16 6.38 15.41
CA ALA A 127 14.97 4.93 15.42
C ALA A 127 14.35 4.41 16.73
N CYS A 128 14.69 5.03 17.87
CA CYS A 128 14.12 4.69 19.18
C CYS A 128 12.65 5.10 19.35
N THR A 129 12.13 6.03 18.53
CA THR A 129 10.75 6.53 18.62
C THR A 129 9.80 5.91 17.60
N VAL A 130 10.33 5.32 16.51
CA VAL A 130 9.51 4.77 15.41
C VAL A 130 8.69 3.55 15.81
N GLY A 131 9.08 2.83 16.85
CA GLY A 131 8.43 1.57 17.20
C GLY A 131 8.81 0.44 16.24
N GLY A 132 8.13 -0.70 16.38
CA GLY A 132 8.39 -1.94 15.65
C GLY A 132 8.62 -3.13 16.58
N ALA A 133 8.82 -4.31 15.99
CA ALA A 133 9.19 -5.48 16.75
C ALA A 133 10.59 -5.29 17.39
N PRO A 134 10.86 -5.87 18.58
CA PRO A 134 12.09 -5.58 19.30
C PRO A 134 13.38 -5.84 18.52
N PHE A 135 13.37 -6.90 17.70
CA PHE A 135 14.48 -7.24 16.81
C PHE A 135 14.70 -6.20 15.70
N GLU A 136 13.63 -5.65 15.12
CA GLU A 136 13.70 -4.57 14.12
C GLU A 136 14.34 -3.33 14.75
N VAL A 137 13.83 -2.90 15.90
CA VAL A 137 14.33 -1.71 16.60
C VAL A 137 15.81 -1.89 16.97
N SER A 138 16.18 -3.06 17.49
CA SER A 138 17.58 -3.36 17.82
C SER A 138 18.48 -3.43 16.58
N GLY A 139 18.00 -4.04 15.49
CA GLY A 139 18.72 -4.13 14.21
C GLY A 139 19.00 -2.75 13.63
N ARG A 140 17.97 -1.90 13.59
CA ARG A 140 18.01 -0.51 13.14
C ARG A 140 19.05 0.33 13.87
N ILE A 141 19.02 0.27 15.20
CA ILE A 141 19.98 1.00 16.05
C ILE A 141 21.39 0.48 15.79
N SER A 142 21.57 -0.84 15.69
CA SER A 142 22.87 -1.46 15.43
C SER A 142 23.44 -1.05 14.07
N ALA A 143 22.61 -1.04 13.02
CA ALA A 143 23.00 -0.60 11.68
C ALA A 143 23.43 0.87 11.65
N LEU A 144 22.70 1.76 12.35
CA LEU A 144 23.07 3.17 12.48
C LEU A 144 24.36 3.38 13.29
N GLU A 145 24.59 2.60 14.34
CA GLU A 145 25.84 2.63 15.09
C GLU A 145 27.03 2.08 14.28
N GLY A 146 26.82 1.06 13.45
CA GLY A 146 27.81 0.57 12.48
C GLY A 146 28.22 1.67 11.50
N ARG A 147 27.24 2.41 10.95
CA ARG A 147 27.48 3.57 10.10
C ARG A 147 28.29 4.67 10.78
N MET A 148 28.08 4.89 12.09
CA MET A 148 28.92 5.83 12.85
C MET A 148 30.39 5.41 12.91
N LYS A 149 30.68 4.10 12.77
CA LYS A 149 32.02 3.52 12.74
C LYS A 149 32.60 3.40 11.33
N GLY A 150 31.84 3.82 10.30
CA GLY A 150 32.24 3.78 8.90
C GLY A 150 31.83 2.50 8.15
N GLU A 151 31.02 1.64 8.75
CA GLU A 151 30.45 0.47 8.08
C GLU A 151 29.32 0.90 7.14
N GLU A 152 29.22 0.28 5.96
CA GLU A 152 28.15 0.56 4.97
C GLU A 152 27.92 2.05 4.65
N ALA A 153 28.98 2.87 4.70
CA ALA A 153 28.88 4.30 4.50
C ALA A 153 28.38 4.70 3.09
N ASP A 154 28.51 3.79 2.12
CA ASP A 154 28.18 4.02 0.71
C ASP A 154 26.76 3.58 0.31
N SER A 155 26.05 2.78 1.14
CA SER A 155 24.66 2.39 0.86
C SER A 155 23.69 3.38 1.51
N ALA A 156 22.55 3.65 0.87
CA ALA A 156 21.49 4.40 1.52
C ALA A 156 20.86 3.54 2.64
N PHE A 157 20.58 4.15 3.78
CA PHE A 157 19.84 3.55 4.87
C PHE A 157 18.34 3.72 4.64
N ASP A 158 17.59 2.63 4.59
CA ASP A 158 16.14 2.66 4.47
C ASP A 158 15.45 1.96 5.63
N TYR A 159 14.27 2.44 6.02
CA TYR A 159 13.42 1.80 7.02
C TYR A 159 13.08 0.36 6.60
N CYS A 160 12.93 0.12 5.30
CA CYS A 160 12.55 -1.19 4.78
C CYS A 160 13.70 -2.22 4.72
N ASP A 161 14.93 -1.84 5.06
CA ASP A 161 16.08 -2.76 5.02
C ASP A 161 16.13 -3.70 6.24
N ASP A 162 15.48 -3.34 7.36
CA ASP A 162 15.58 -4.04 8.65
C ASP A 162 14.23 -4.55 9.20
N VAL A 163 13.16 -4.45 8.40
CA VAL A 163 11.84 -4.97 8.79
C VAL A 163 11.85 -6.49 8.84
N THR A 164 11.36 -7.05 9.93
CA THR A 164 11.28 -8.50 10.18
C THR A 164 9.90 -8.94 10.67
N SER A 165 9.08 -7.98 11.10
CA SER A 165 7.69 -8.16 11.43
C SER A 165 6.83 -8.05 10.18
N GLY A 166 5.74 -8.83 10.15
CA GLY A 166 4.77 -8.70 9.06
C GLY A 166 4.10 -7.33 9.02
N TYR A 167 4.06 -6.59 10.14
CA TYR A 167 3.58 -5.21 10.17
C TYR A 167 4.51 -4.27 9.39
N GLY A 168 5.81 -4.27 9.72
CA GLY A 168 6.82 -3.49 8.99
C GLY A 168 6.88 -3.86 7.51
N LEU A 169 6.86 -5.15 7.19
CA LEU A 169 6.78 -5.64 5.82
C LEU A 169 5.52 -5.13 5.08
N SER A 170 4.37 -5.10 5.75
CA SER A 170 3.13 -4.58 5.16
C SER A 170 3.22 -3.08 4.85
N GLN A 171 3.85 -2.28 5.72
CA GLN A 171 4.07 -0.85 5.48
C GLN A 171 4.99 -0.64 4.26
N CYS A 172 6.05 -1.43 4.14
CA CYS A 172 6.96 -1.40 2.99
C CYS A 172 6.27 -1.84 1.69
N ALA A 173 5.42 -2.87 1.74
CA ALA A 173 4.62 -3.30 0.59
C ALA A 173 3.64 -2.21 0.12
N VAL A 174 3.05 -1.43 1.04
CA VAL A 174 2.21 -0.28 0.69
C VAL A 174 3.01 0.81 -0.02
N ILE A 175 4.21 1.15 0.44
CA ILE A 175 5.09 2.09 -0.27
C ILE A 175 5.40 1.57 -1.68
N GLY A 176 5.78 0.30 -1.79
CA GLY A 176 6.04 -0.35 -3.08
C GLY A 176 4.84 -0.26 -4.02
N SER A 177 3.64 -0.61 -3.55
CA SER A 177 2.40 -0.52 -4.34
C SER A 177 2.08 0.91 -4.77
N ARG A 178 2.24 1.91 -3.89
CA ARG A 178 2.00 3.32 -4.24
C ARG A 178 2.99 3.83 -5.30
N ARG A 179 4.26 3.41 -5.23
CA ARG A 179 5.25 3.73 -6.28
C ARG A 179 4.87 3.11 -7.61
N GLN A 180 4.47 1.84 -7.61
CA GLN A 180 3.98 1.19 -8.82
C GLN A 180 2.71 1.87 -9.36
N ASP A 181 1.80 2.34 -8.51
CA ASP A 181 0.62 3.12 -8.95
C ASP A 181 1.03 4.38 -9.71
N HIS A 182 2.07 5.08 -9.24
CA HIS A 182 2.62 6.22 -9.95
C HIS A 182 3.23 5.84 -11.30
N GLU A 183 4.07 4.80 -11.33
CA GLU A 183 4.69 4.30 -12.55
C GLU A 183 3.63 3.85 -13.59
N ARG A 184 2.57 3.17 -13.13
CA ARG A 184 1.40 2.82 -13.96
C ARG A 184 0.72 4.08 -14.50
N ALA A 185 0.49 5.09 -13.65
CA ALA A 185 -0.13 6.34 -14.07
C ALA A 185 0.71 7.09 -15.12
N GLU A 186 2.04 7.11 -14.98
CA GLU A 186 2.96 7.70 -15.97
C GLU A 186 2.90 6.97 -17.32
N ARG A 187 2.75 5.64 -17.32
CA ARG A 187 2.60 4.84 -18.54
C ARG A 187 1.22 5.03 -19.19
N ILE A 188 0.16 5.19 -18.40
CA ILE A 188 -1.19 5.44 -18.90
C ILE A 188 -1.32 6.86 -19.49
N ALA A 189 -0.69 7.85 -18.87
CA ALA A 189 -0.81 9.26 -19.24
C ALA A 189 -0.63 9.54 -20.76
N PRO A 190 0.43 9.08 -21.46
CA PRO A 190 0.59 9.32 -22.89
C PRO A 190 -0.50 8.63 -23.73
N ILE A 191 -0.99 7.45 -23.33
CA ILE A 191 -2.09 6.76 -24.01
C ILE A 191 -3.38 7.58 -23.87
N ALA A 192 -3.63 8.10 -22.67
CA ALA A 192 -4.84 8.84 -22.33
C ALA A 192 -4.92 10.24 -22.95
N GLN A 193 -3.79 10.83 -23.37
CA GLN A 193 -3.76 12.15 -24.02
C GLN A 193 -4.62 12.21 -25.29
N ALA A 194 -4.71 11.11 -26.03
CA ALA A 194 -5.47 11.03 -27.28
C ALA A 194 -6.98 10.82 -27.07
N TRP A 195 -7.43 10.56 -25.84
CA TRP A 195 -8.82 10.20 -25.59
C TRP A 195 -9.77 11.38 -25.73
N THR A 196 -10.99 11.09 -26.18
CA THR A 196 -12.13 12.02 -26.10
C THR A 196 -12.64 12.10 -24.65
N PRO A 197 -13.45 13.12 -24.31
CA PRO A 197 -14.09 13.18 -22.99
C PRO A 197 -14.92 11.94 -22.65
N GLN A 198 -15.58 11.33 -23.65
CA GLN A 198 -16.38 10.12 -23.45
C GLN A 198 -15.49 8.89 -23.16
N GLN A 199 -14.35 8.78 -23.84
CA GLN A 199 -13.38 7.70 -23.59
C GLN A 199 -12.74 7.86 -22.21
N ARG A 200 -12.37 9.09 -21.79
CA ARG A 200 -11.92 9.37 -20.42
C ARG A 200 -12.97 8.96 -19.37
N ALA A 201 -14.22 9.37 -19.54
CA ALA A 201 -15.28 8.98 -18.61
C ALA A 201 -15.59 7.47 -18.61
N ALA A 202 -15.25 6.74 -19.68
CA ALA A 202 -15.32 5.28 -19.69
C ALA A 202 -14.12 4.67 -18.96
N TRP A 203 -12.91 5.23 -19.13
CA TRP A 203 -11.73 4.83 -18.37
C TRP A 203 -11.87 5.09 -16.87
N ASP A 204 -12.40 6.25 -16.47
CA ASP A 204 -12.66 6.55 -15.05
C ASP A 204 -13.58 5.50 -14.41
N ARG A 205 -14.51 4.93 -15.19
CA ARG A 205 -15.36 3.80 -14.74
C ARG A 205 -14.59 2.49 -14.64
N VAL A 206 -13.62 2.24 -15.52
CA VAL A 206 -12.69 1.11 -15.39
C VAL A 206 -11.94 1.20 -14.06
N ILE A 207 -11.32 2.35 -13.77
CA ILE A 207 -10.58 2.57 -12.52
C ILE A 207 -11.48 2.43 -11.28
N ALA A 208 -12.69 3.00 -11.30
CA ALA A 208 -13.60 2.88 -10.17
C ALA A 208 -14.06 1.43 -9.92
N THR A 209 -14.29 0.66 -11.00
CA THR A 209 -14.69 -0.76 -10.88
C THR A 209 -13.51 -1.67 -10.57
N GLU A 210 -12.28 -1.32 -10.97
CA GLU A 210 -11.05 -1.98 -10.57
C GLU A 210 -10.87 -1.87 -9.06
N ALA A 211 -10.95 -0.66 -8.50
CA ALA A 211 -10.82 -0.44 -7.07
C ALA A 211 -11.84 -1.26 -6.26
N ALA A 212 -13.10 -1.29 -6.71
CA ALA A 212 -14.14 -2.10 -6.09
C ALA A 212 -13.91 -3.61 -6.22
N TYR A 213 -13.33 -4.07 -7.33
CA TYR A 213 -12.98 -5.47 -7.52
C TYR A 213 -11.78 -5.87 -6.65
N VAL A 214 -10.71 -5.08 -6.65
CA VAL A 214 -9.53 -5.27 -5.81
C VAL A 214 -9.94 -5.35 -4.35
N GLU A 215 -10.75 -4.41 -3.85
CA GLU A 215 -11.23 -4.45 -2.46
C GLU A 215 -12.02 -5.73 -2.16
N ALA A 216 -12.94 -6.13 -3.04
CA ALA A 216 -13.74 -7.33 -2.84
C ALA A 216 -12.91 -8.63 -2.92
N MET A 217 -11.94 -8.68 -3.84
CA MET A 217 -11.05 -9.82 -4.04
C MET A 217 -10.06 -9.95 -2.88
N THR A 218 -9.39 -8.88 -2.49
CA THR A 218 -8.45 -8.90 -1.35
C THR A 218 -9.15 -9.34 -0.06
N ASN A 219 -10.38 -8.86 0.20
CA ASN A 219 -11.13 -9.24 1.40
C ASN A 219 -11.80 -10.63 1.31
N GLY A 220 -11.95 -11.17 0.10
CA GLY A 220 -12.78 -12.34 -0.16
C GLY A 220 -12.06 -13.59 -0.64
N GLU A 221 -10.89 -13.42 -1.26
CA GLU A 221 -10.14 -14.45 -2.01
C GLU A 221 -8.66 -14.53 -1.62
N VAL A 222 -8.16 -13.61 -0.79
CA VAL A 222 -6.82 -13.68 -0.20
C VAL A 222 -6.94 -14.17 1.23
N ASP A 223 -6.10 -15.12 1.62
CA ASP A 223 -5.95 -15.45 3.04
C ASP A 223 -5.16 -14.35 3.75
N LEU A 224 -5.88 -13.58 4.56
CA LEU A 224 -5.36 -12.50 5.38
C LEU A 224 -5.04 -12.96 6.80
N SER A 225 -4.91 -14.28 7.02
CA SER A 225 -4.31 -14.84 8.22
C SER A 225 -2.80 -14.57 8.26
N GLY A 226 -2.18 -14.81 9.43
CA GLY A 226 -0.74 -14.60 9.59
C GLY A 226 -0.30 -13.12 9.63
N THR A 227 1.02 -12.90 9.71
CA THR A 227 1.58 -11.56 9.89
C THR A 227 1.83 -10.84 8.56
N MET A 228 2.03 -11.57 7.46
CA MET A 228 2.29 -11.02 6.11
C MET A 228 1.02 -10.62 5.34
N ARG A 229 -0.16 -10.64 5.99
CA ARG A 229 -1.45 -10.37 5.35
C ARG A 229 -1.49 -9.09 4.49
N GLY A 230 -0.81 -8.04 4.92
CA GLY A 230 -0.76 -6.77 4.16
C GLY A 230 0.08 -6.89 2.90
N VAL A 231 1.16 -7.68 2.93
CA VAL A 231 1.98 -7.97 1.74
C VAL A 231 1.14 -8.71 0.69
N PHE A 232 0.51 -9.83 1.08
CA PHE A 232 -0.34 -10.61 0.17
C PHE A 232 -1.51 -9.81 -0.39
N ALA A 233 -2.12 -8.95 0.44
CA ALA A 233 -3.15 -8.03 -0.01
C ALA A 233 -2.65 -7.07 -1.10
N GLN A 234 -1.46 -6.48 -0.93
CA GLN A 234 -0.87 -5.57 -1.92
C GLN A 234 -0.43 -6.30 -3.19
N GLU A 235 0.17 -7.48 -3.08
CA GLU A 235 0.55 -8.29 -4.24
C GLU A 235 -0.67 -8.66 -5.09
N ALA A 236 -1.74 -9.13 -4.46
CA ALA A 236 -2.98 -9.46 -5.15
C ALA A 236 -3.61 -8.23 -5.83
N ALA A 237 -3.58 -7.07 -5.17
CA ALA A 237 -4.05 -5.82 -5.74
C ALA A 237 -3.19 -5.38 -6.95
N ASN A 238 -1.86 -5.45 -6.84
CA ASN A 238 -0.94 -5.06 -7.89
C ASN A 238 -1.09 -5.94 -9.13
N ARG A 239 -1.27 -7.26 -8.99
CA ARG A 239 -1.53 -8.15 -10.14
C ARG A 239 -2.71 -7.71 -10.99
N VAL A 240 -3.82 -7.31 -10.37
CA VAL A 240 -5.00 -6.80 -11.10
C VAL A 240 -4.67 -5.51 -11.85
N LYS A 241 -3.96 -4.58 -11.19
CA LYS A 241 -3.57 -3.30 -11.77
C LYS A 241 -2.58 -3.47 -12.93
N ASP A 242 -1.65 -4.42 -12.81
CA ASP A 242 -0.65 -4.73 -13.83
C ASP A 242 -1.29 -5.44 -15.03
N SER A 243 -2.21 -6.39 -14.80
CA SER A 243 -3.02 -6.97 -15.89
C SER A 243 -3.78 -5.89 -16.66
N ASN A 244 -4.41 -4.96 -15.95
CA ASN A 244 -5.14 -3.84 -16.55
C ASN A 244 -4.25 -2.90 -17.38
N LEU A 245 -3.05 -2.59 -16.89
CA LEU A 245 -2.08 -1.84 -17.67
C LEU A 245 -1.63 -2.61 -18.92
N GLY A 246 -1.36 -3.91 -18.79
CA GLY A 246 -1.00 -4.78 -19.90
C GLY A 246 -2.08 -4.82 -20.99
N LEU A 247 -3.36 -4.92 -20.60
CA LEU A 247 -4.50 -4.81 -21.53
C LEU A 247 -4.51 -3.46 -22.24
N LEU A 248 -4.32 -2.35 -21.51
CA LEU A 248 -4.34 -1.03 -22.12
C LEU A 248 -3.20 -0.83 -23.11
N GLU A 249 -1.99 -1.20 -22.73
CA GLU A 249 -0.81 -1.05 -23.58
C GLU A 249 -0.91 -1.94 -24.81
N GLY A 250 -1.32 -3.19 -24.66
CA GLY A 250 -1.51 -4.11 -25.78
C GLY A 250 -2.57 -3.62 -26.76
N LEU A 251 -3.67 -3.03 -26.29
CA LEU A 251 -4.65 -2.34 -27.15
C LEU A 251 -4.02 -1.14 -27.87
N SER A 252 -3.27 -0.30 -27.16
CA SER A 252 -2.63 0.90 -27.72
C SER A 252 -1.61 0.55 -28.81
N GLN A 253 -0.92 -0.58 -28.65
CA GLN A 253 0.12 -1.08 -29.55
C GLN A 253 -0.44 -2.03 -30.63
N LYS A 254 -1.74 -2.36 -30.60
CA LYS A 254 -2.37 -3.36 -31.48
C LYS A 254 -1.70 -4.74 -31.38
N ALA A 255 -1.27 -5.11 -30.18
CA ALA A 255 -0.61 -6.38 -29.89
C ALA A 255 -1.58 -7.59 -29.88
N PHE A 256 -2.89 -7.34 -29.88
CA PHE A 256 -3.90 -8.38 -29.80
C PHE A 256 -4.60 -8.58 -31.14
N ASP A 257 -4.71 -9.85 -31.54
CA ASP A 257 -5.63 -10.26 -32.59
C ASP A 257 -7.08 -10.21 -32.09
N ARG A 258 -8.02 -10.07 -33.01
CA ARG A 258 -9.44 -10.20 -32.68
C ARG A 258 -9.74 -11.63 -32.24
N ALA A 259 -10.54 -11.77 -31.19
CA ALA A 259 -11.01 -13.08 -30.75
C ALA A 259 -11.71 -13.81 -31.90
N ALA A 260 -11.44 -15.12 -32.01
CA ALA A 260 -12.13 -15.95 -32.98
C ALA A 260 -13.64 -15.98 -32.69
N PRO A 261 -14.50 -16.04 -33.72
CA PRO A 261 -15.94 -16.18 -33.51
C PRO A 261 -16.25 -17.37 -32.60
N GLY A 262 -17.08 -17.16 -31.57
CA GLY A 262 -17.46 -18.20 -30.63
C GLY A 262 -16.49 -18.42 -29.45
N ARG A 263 -15.29 -17.82 -29.45
CA ARG A 263 -14.28 -18.04 -28.41
C ARG A 263 -14.72 -17.51 -27.05
N LEU A 264 -15.25 -16.29 -27.01
CA LEU A 264 -15.79 -15.70 -25.77
C LEU A 264 -16.88 -16.60 -25.16
N GLN A 265 -17.78 -17.15 -25.98
CA GLN A 265 -18.82 -18.06 -25.48
C GLN A 265 -18.24 -19.35 -24.89
N GLN A 266 -17.12 -19.85 -25.44
CA GLN A 266 -16.42 -21.02 -24.89
C GLN A 266 -15.77 -20.69 -23.55
N HIS A 267 -15.06 -19.56 -23.45
CA HIS A 267 -14.45 -19.14 -22.19
C HIS A 267 -15.50 -18.78 -21.13
N ASP A 268 -16.63 -18.17 -21.49
CA ASP A 268 -17.74 -17.93 -20.56
C ASP A 268 -18.34 -19.26 -20.04
N ALA A 269 -18.43 -20.29 -20.89
CA ALA A 269 -18.85 -21.62 -20.45
C ALA A 269 -17.83 -22.25 -19.49
N ALA A 270 -16.53 -22.08 -19.75
CA ALA A 270 -15.45 -22.53 -18.87
C ALA A 270 -15.47 -21.80 -17.52
N LEU A 271 -15.65 -20.48 -17.52
CA LEU A 271 -15.79 -19.66 -16.31
C LEU A 271 -16.95 -20.15 -15.45
N ASN A 272 -18.11 -20.41 -16.08
CA ASN A 272 -19.28 -20.94 -15.36
C ASN A 272 -19.03 -22.34 -14.79
N ALA A 273 -18.23 -23.17 -15.47
CA ALA A 273 -17.83 -24.48 -14.95
C ALA A 273 -16.88 -24.34 -13.74
N ALA A 274 -15.86 -23.46 -13.83
CA ALA A 274 -14.98 -23.14 -12.71
C ALA A 274 -15.76 -22.59 -11.51
N TRP A 275 -16.69 -21.66 -11.75
CA TRP A 275 -17.56 -21.11 -10.72
C TRP A 275 -18.39 -22.19 -10.00
N LYS A 276 -18.90 -23.20 -10.74
CA LYS A 276 -19.60 -24.34 -10.11
C LYS A 276 -18.68 -25.16 -9.22
N LYS A 277 -17.42 -25.39 -9.62
CA LYS A 277 -16.44 -26.08 -8.78
C LYS A 277 -16.16 -25.29 -7.50
N VAL A 278 -15.85 -23.99 -7.64
CA VAL A 278 -15.58 -23.09 -6.52
C VAL A 278 -16.75 -22.99 -5.56
N THR A 279 -17.98 -22.89 -6.06
CA THR A 279 -19.18 -22.85 -5.21
C THR A 279 -19.54 -24.19 -4.57
N ALA A 280 -19.02 -25.31 -5.07
CA ALA A 280 -19.14 -26.61 -4.42
C ALA A 280 -17.99 -26.89 -3.44
N HIS A 281 -16.91 -26.11 -3.51
CA HIS A 281 -15.73 -26.27 -2.68
C HIS A 281 -16.00 -25.90 -1.21
N ASP A 282 -15.29 -26.56 -0.31
CA ASP A 282 -15.31 -26.28 1.11
C ASP A 282 -14.14 -25.37 1.50
N PHE A 283 -14.45 -24.25 2.14
CA PHE A 283 -13.47 -23.22 2.51
C PHE A 283 -13.05 -23.30 3.98
N GLU A 284 -13.47 -24.33 4.73
CA GLU A 284 -13.15 -24.47 6.16
C GLU A 284 -11.65 -24.36 6.49
N ASN A 285 -10.77 -24.75 5.57
CA ASN A 285 -9.31 -24.73 5.76
C ASN A 285 -8.56 -23.67 4.92
N PHE A 286 -9.27 -22.69 4.37
CA PHE A 286 -8.68 -21.63 3.51
C PHE A 286 -8.41 -20.32 4.27
N GLY A 287 -8.10 -20.43 5.56
CA GLY A 287 -7.81 -19.27 6.41
C GLY A 287 -8.99 -18.30 6.49
N THR A 288 -8.81 -17.06 6.04
CA THR A 288 -9.87 -16.03 6.03
C THR A 288 -10.74 -16.01 4.77
N VAL A 289 -10.44 -16.83 3.76
CA VAL A 289 -11.22 -16.89 2.52
C VAL A 289 -12.60 -17.46 2.80
N THR A 290 -13.65 -16.84 2.25
CA THR A 290 -15.03 -17.30 2.46
C THR A 290 -15.79 -17.40 1.15
N LYS A 291 -16.71 -18.36 1.07
CA LYS A 291 -17.60 -18.53 -0.08
C LYS A 291 -18.39 -17.27 -0.44
N ASP A 292 -18.79 -16.49 0.56
CA ASP A 292 -19.50 -15.23 0.35
C ASP A 292 -18.55 -14.12 -0.13
N GLY A 293 -17.32 -14.10 0.36
CA GLY A 293 -16.23 -13.24 -0.13
C GLY A 293 -15.94 -13.48 -1.60
N VAL A 294 -15.69 -14.74 -2.00
CA VAL A 294 -15.48 -15.14 -3.40
C VAL A 294 -16.68 -14.76 -4.28
N ARG A 295 -17.92 -14.89 -3.77
CA ARG A 295 -19.12 -14.43 -4.49
C ARG A 295 -19.16 -12.90 -4.65
N GLY A 296 -18.74 -12.16 -3.63
CA GLY A 296 -18.61 -10.70 -3.69
C GLY A 296 -17.60 -10.28 -4.75
N ALA A 297 -16.41 -10.86 -4.71
CA ALA A 297 -15.34 -10.64 -5.68
C ALA A 297 -15.77 -10.99 -7.11
N GLN A 298 -16.41 -12.14 -7.34
CA GLN A 298 -16.95 -12.51 -8.66
C GLN A 298 -17.94 -11.48 -9.21
N ARG A 299 -18.83 -10.93 -8.36
CA ARG A 299 -19.79 -9.90 -8.78
C ARG A 299 -19.11 -8.57 -9.09
N ALA A 300 -18.09 -8.19 -8.34
CA ALA A 300 -17.31 -6.99 -8.59
C ALA A 300 -16.49 -7.14 -9.88
N TRP A 301 -15.88 -8.30 -10.10
CA TRP A 301 -15.16 -8.63 -11.33
C TRP A 301 -16.05 -8.51 -12.58
N ILE A 302 -17.30 -9.02 -12.56
CA ILE A 302 -18.21 -8.88 -13.70
C ILE A 302 -18.40 -7.40 -14.07
N LYS A 303 -18.64 -6.53 -13.08
CA LYS A 303 -18.79 -5.09 -13.32
C LYS A 303 -17.52 -4.47 -13.89
N HIS A 304 -16.36 -4.92 -13.42
CA HIS A 304 -15.07 -4.46 -13.89
C HIS A 304 -14.80 -4.87 -15.34
N ARG A 305 -15.03 -6.14 -15.68
CA ARG A 305 -15.00 -6.63 -17.07
C ARG A 305 -15.95 -5.86 -17.97
N ASP A 306 -17.17 -5.62 -17.52
CA ASP A 306 -18.17 -4.90 -18.31
C ASP A 306 -17.78 -3.41 -18.52
N ALA A 307 -17.12 -2.78 -17.54
CA ALA A 307 -16.56 -1.44 -17.70
C ALA A 307 -15.42 -1.42 -18.73
N TRP A 308 -14.53 -2.41 -18.69
CA TRP A 308 -13.46 -2.59 -19.66
C TRP A 308 -13.97 -2.80 -21.09
N THR A 309 -14.96 -3.67 -21.28
CA THR A 309 -15.54 -3.92 -22.61
C THR A 309 -16.22 -2.67 -23.17
N ALA A 310 -16.91 -1.90 -22.32
CA ALA A 310 -17.51 -0.62 -22.70
C ALA A 310 -16.45 0.42 -23.09
N PHE A 311 -15.35 0.52 -22.34
CA PHE A 311 -14.22 1.38 -22.70
C PHE A 311 -13.58 0.93 -24.02
N ALA A 312 -13.30 -0.35 -24.19
CA ALA A 312 -12.70 -0.91 -25.40
C ALA A 312 -13.59 -0.67 -26.64
N ALA A 313 -14.91 -0.82 -26.52
CA ALA A 313 -15.83 -0.51 -27.63
C ALA A 313 -15.74 0.94 -28.11
N LEU A 314 -15.42 1.89 -27.22
CA LEU A 314 -15.31 3.31 -27.51
C LEU A 314 -13.90 3.73 -27.96
N ALA A 315 -12.86 3.21 -27.32
CA ALA A 315 -11.47 3.60 -27.55
C ALA A 315 -10.78 2.74 -28.62
N TYR A 316 -11.21 1.48 -28.77
CA TYR A 316 -10.59 0.48 -29.65
C TYR A 316 -11.65 -0.34 -30.40
N PRO A 317 -12.33 0.24 -31.42
CA PRO A 317 -13.47 -0.38 -32.08
C PRO A 317 -13.19 -1.81 -32.60
N GLY A 318 -14.05 -2.75 -32.19
CA GLY A 318 -13.94 -4.17 -32.54
C GLY A 318 -13.10 -5.02 -31.59
N MET A 319 -12.58 -4.44 -30.49
CA MET A 319 -11.80 -5.18 -29.48
C MET A 319 -12.59 -5.55 -28.22
N ALA A 320 -13.86 -5.15 -28.10
CA ALA A 320 -14.67 -5.40 -26.90
C ALA A 320 -14.77 -6.90 -26.56
N ASP A 321 -15.07 -7.74 -27.55
CA ASP A 321 -15.15 -9.19 -27.37
C ASP A 321 -13.78 -9.81 -27.05
N THR A 322 -12.69 -9.29 -27.63
CA THR A 322 -11.32 -9.73 -27.29
C THR A 322 -11.00 -9.45 -25.83
N ILE A 323 -11.34 -8.27 -25.32
CA ILE A 323 -11.09 -7.91 -23.92
C ILE A 323 -11.96 -8.74 -22.97
N ALA A 324 -13.24 -8.93 -23.30
CA ALA A 324 -14.10 -9.83 -22.55
C ALA A 324 -13.50 -11.26 -22.49
N ASP A 325 -13.01 -11.75 -23.63
CA ASP A 325 -12.44 -13.09 -23.78
C ASP A 325 -11.20 -13.28 -22.90
N MET A 326 -10.25 -12.35 -22.96
CA MET A 326 -9.02 -12.39 -22.17
C MET A 326 -9.29 -12.30 -20.67
N MET A 327 -10.12 -11.34 -20.24
CA MET A 327 -10.46 -11.19 -18.82
C MET A 327 -11.23 -12.40 -18.29
N THR A 328 -12.16 -12.97 -19.07
CA THR A 328 -12.89 -14.18 -18.70
C THR A 328 -11.93 -15.37 -18.54
N LEU A 329 -10.93 -15.51 -19.41
CA LEU A 329 -9.91 -16.55 -19.30
C LEU A 329 -9.07 -16.36 -18.02
N GLU A 330 -8.55 -15.16 -17.78
CA GLU A 330 -7.79 -14.83 -16.56
C GLU A 330 -8.58 -15.15 -15.29
N ARG A 331 -9.85 -14.74 -15.25
CA ARG A 331 -10.72 -15.02 -14.10
C ARG A 331 -11.01 -16.51 -13.92
N THR A 332 -11.18 -17.23 -15.03
CA THR A 332 -11.37 -18.69 -14.98
C THR A 332 -10.16 -19.35 -14.33
N ASN A 333 -8.94 -18.95 -14.72
CA ASN A 333 -7.72 -19.45 -14.13
C ASN A 333 -7.63 -19.10 -12.64
N GLY A 334 -7.84 -17.84 -12.27
CA GLY A 334 -7.81 -17.38 -10.87
C GLY A 334 -8.78 -18.15 -9.96
N LEU A 335 -10.00 -18.44 -10.44
CA LEU A 335 -10.97 -19.25 -9.70
C LEU A 335 -10.51 -20.71 -9.50
N LEU A 336 -9.84 -21.30 -10.49
CA LEU A 336 -9.34 -22.67 -10.40
C LEU A 336 -8.13 -22.74 -9.47
N CYS A 337 -7.21 -21.79 -9.58
CA CYS A 337 -6.05 -21.68 -8.71
C CYS A 337 -6.43 -21.44 -7.24
N LEU A 338 -7.47 -20.65 -6.99
CA LEU A 338 -7.99 -20.39 -5.64
C LEU A 338 -8.33 -21.67 -4.88
N ILE A 339 -8.80 -22.73 -5.56
CA ILE A 339 -9.19 -24.00 -4.94
C ILE A 339 -8.17 -25.13 -5.19
N GLY A 340 -7.00 -24.80 -5.74
CA GLY A 340 -5.95 -25.78 -6.06
C GLY A 340 -6.38 -26.84 -7.08
N ASP A 341 -7.23 -26.49 -8.05
CA ASP A 341 -7.62 -27.43 -9.12
C ASP A 341 -6.44 -27.69 -10.06
N ASP A 342 -6.22 -28.94 -10.46
CA ASP A 342 -5.12 -29.34 -11.38
C ASP A 342 -5.16 -28.62 -12.75
N SER A 343 -6.30 -28.02 -13.10
CA SER A 343 -6.45 -27.22 -14.32
C SER A 343 -5.96 -25.76 -14.15
N CYS A 344 -5.53 -25.37 -12.95
CA CYS A 344 -4.86 -24.09 -12.71
C CYS A 344 -3.55 -24.06 -13.48
N VAL A 345 -3.38 -23.03 -14.29
CA VAL A 345 -2.09 -22.68 -14.86
C VAL A 345 -1.48 -21.67 -13.89
N ALA A 346 -0.59 -22.15 -13.02
CA ALA A 346 0.20 -21.26 -12.19
C ALA A 346 0.99 -20.31 -13.10
N GLU A 347 1.10 -19.04 -12.69
CA GLU A 347 2.01 -18.14 -13.37
C GLU A 347 3.43 -18.70 -13.27
N PRO A 348 4.28 -18.55 -14.30
CA PRO A 348 5.67 -18.95 -14.21
C PRO A 348 6.30 -18.25 -13.00
N ASP A 349 6.94 -19.02 -12.11
CA ASP A 349 7.72 -18.44 -11.02
C ASP A 349 8.85 -17.62 -11.65
N GLU A 350 8.87 -16.30 -11.46
CA GLU A 350 9.94 -15.45 -12.02
C GLU A 350 11.32 -15.84 -11.46
N ASP A 351 11.34 -16.54 -10.32
CA ASP A 351 12.53 -17.08 -9.66
C ASP A 351 12.88 -18.52 -10.08
N ASP A 352 12.04 -19.20 -10.87
CA ASP A 352 12.32 -20.53 -11.45
C ASP A 352 11.91 -20.57 -12.94
N PRO A 353 12.77 -20.06 -13.84
CA PRO A 353 12.49 -20.07 -15.27
C PRO A 353 12.54 -21.47 -15.91
N GLU A 354 12.83 -22.54 -15.15
CA GLU A 354 12.91 -23.92 -15.66
C GLU A 354 11.82 -24.87 -15.12
N GLY A 355 11.16 -24.54 -13.99
CA GLY A 355 9.98 -25.23 -13.46
C GLY A 355 10.25 -26.46 -12.60
#